data_AF-A0A0K8V3R1-F1
#
_entry.id   AF-A0A0K8V3R1-F1
#
_cell.length_a   1.000
_cell.length_b   1.000
_cell.length_c   1.000
_cell.angle_alpha   90.00
_cell.angle_beta   90.00
_cell.angle_gamma   90.00
#
_symmetry.space_group_name_H-M   'P 1'
#
loop_
_entity.id
_entity.type
_entity.pdbx_description
1 polymer ?
#
loop_
_entity_poly.entity_id
_entity_poly.type
_entity_poly.pdbx_seq_one_letter_code
_entity_poly.pdbx_strand_id
1 'polypeptide(L)'
;MKGDFQACLVNPVGFKGFAIAPETLQTAGQFQWDNGKTYTIRHGSVVIAAITSCTNTSNPSVMLGAGLLAKKAVEKGLTVMPYIKTSLSPGSGVVTYYLQESGVIPYLQKLGFDIVGYGCMTCIGNSGPLDDNVVNTIEKNGLVCCGVLSGNRNFEGRIHPNTRANYLASPLLVIAYAIAGRVDIDFETEPLGQGPSGEKVFLRDIWPTRNEIQDVESKHVIPAMFKEVYSKITLGSEDWQKIEVAESKLYPWNTESTYIKHPPFFDGMTRELPPLKGIQNARCLLYLGDSVTTDHISPAGSIARNSPAARYLSERNLTPRDFNSYGSRRGNDAVMARGTFANIRLVNKLVSKTGPRTLHIPSNEEMDVFDCADRYREDGTPLVLIAGKDYGSGSSRDWAAKGPLLLGIKAVIAESYERIHRSNLVGMGIIPLQFLPGQNSETLNLNGREVYNIYIPENGLKPGQKIQVEADGVVFDTIVRFDTEVDITYYRNGGILNYMIRKMFA
;
A
#
# COMPACT_ATOMS: atom_id res chain seq x y z
N MET A 1 -7.24 -3.88 -23.31
CA MET A 1 -6.87 -2.82 -22.33
C MET A 1 -7.41 -1.46 -22.74
N LYS A 2 -7.12 -0.98 -23.95
CA LYS A 2 -7.60 0.31 -24.49
C LYS A 2 -9.07 0.65 -24.19
N GLY A 3 -10.02 -0.19 -24.61
CA GLY A 3 -11.44 0.07 -24.40
C GLY A 3 -11.85 0.19 -22.92
N ASP A 4 -11.30 -0.67 -22.05
CA ASP A 4 -11.57 -0.63 -20.60
C ASP A 4 -11.02 0.65 -19.96
N PHE A 5 -9.79 1.07 -20.30
CA PHE A 5 -9.22 2.33 -19.78
C PHE A 5 -10.04 3.54 -20.24
N GLN A 6 -10.44 3.59 -21.51
CA GLN A 6 -11.26 4.67 -22.05
C GLN A 6 -12.63 4.75 -21.34
N ALA A 7 -13.28 3.61 -21.07
CA ALA A 7 -14.50 3.58 -20.27
C ALA A 7 -14.25 4.07 -18.84
N CYS A 8 -13.13 3.66 -18.23
CA CYS A 8 -12.77 4.10 -16.87
C CYS A 8 -12.56 5.62 -16.77
N LEU A 9 -12.18 6.33 -17.84
CA LEU A 9 -12.05 7.78 -17.76
C LEU A 9 -13.37 8.46 -17.40
N VAL A 10 -14.49 8.02 -17.96
CA VAL A 10 -15.80 8.68 -17.77
C VAL A 10 -16.65 8.09 -16.65
N ASN A 11 -16.42 6.83 -16.27
CA ASN A 11 -17.20 6.17 -15.24
C ASN A 11 -17.11 6.91 -13.88
N PRO A 12 -18.16 6.83 -13.03
CA PRO A 12 -18.14 7.39 -11.68
C PRO A 12 -16.94 6.91 -10.87
N VAL A 13 -16.44 7.77 -9.97
CA VAL A 13 -15.26 7.46 -9.15
C VAL A 13 -15.41 6.12 -8.44
N GLY A 14 -14.46 5.22 -8.68
CA GLY A 14 -14.42 3.89 -8.08
C GLY A 14 -13.32 3.03 -8.71
N PHE A 15 -13.34 1.71 -8.47
CA PHE A 15 -12.32 0.79 -9.02
C PHE A 15 -12.21 0.82 -10.55
N LYS A 16 -13.29 1.20 -11.23
CA LYS A 16 -13.42 1.24 -12.69
C LYS A 16 -13.85 2.60 -13.21
N GLY A 17 -13.53 3.69 -12.48
CA GLY A 17 -13.93 5.02 -12.90
C GLY A 17 -13.13 6.16 -12.26
N PHE A 18 -12.84 7.17 -13.08
CA PHE A 18 -12.07 8.36 -12.72
C PHE A 18 -12.88 9.66 -12.77
N ALA A 19 -14.12 9.62 -13.27
CA ALA A 19 -15.04 10.74 -13.45
C ALA A 19 -14.40 11.97 -14.13
N ILE A 20 -13.64 11.74 -15.20
CA ILE A 20 -13.06 12.80 -16.03
C ILE A 20 -14.17 13.41 -16.88
N ALA A 21 -14.30 14.74 -16.80
CA ALA A 21 -15.31 15.48 -17.54
C ALA A 21 -15.07 15.34 -19.07
N PRO A 22 -16.11 15.17 -19.89
CA PRO A 22 -15.98 14.96 -21.34
C PRO A 22 -15.07 15.96 -22.05
N GLU A 23 -15.14 17.23 -21.67
CA GLU A 23 -14.35 18.35 -22.20
C GLU A 23 -12.84 18.24 -21.92
N THR A 24 -12.44 17.45 -20.91
CA THR A 24 -11.04 17.24 -20.52
C THR A 24 -10.45 15.91 -20.98
N LEU A 25 -11.23 15.05 -21.66
CA LEU A 25 -10.75 13.72 -22.07
C LEU A 25 -9.56 13.75 -23.02
N GLN A 26 -9.41 14.82 -23.80
CA GLN A 26 -8.31 15.02 -24.75
C GLN A 26 -7.17 15.87 -24.17
N THR A 27 -7.21 16.21 -22.88
CA THR A 27 -6.17 17.02 -22.24
C THR A 27 -4.82 16.32 -22.35
N ALA A 28 -3.82 17.11 -22.72
CA ALA A 28 -2.43 16.70 -22.82
C ALA A 28 -1.53 17.79 -22.22
N GLY A 29 -0.42 17.38 -21.63
CA GLY A 29 0.60 18.27 -21.10
C GLY A 29 1.94 18.06 -21.80
N GLN A 30 2.72 19.13 -21.92
CA GLN A 30 4.04 19.11 -22.54
C GLN A 30 5.11 19.59 -21.57
N PHE A 31 6.30 19.02 -21.68
CA PHE A 31 7.48 19.43 -20.92
C PHE A 31 8.75 19.18 -21.74
N GLN A 32 9.80 19.96 -21.45
CA GLN A 32 11.14 19.72 -21.99
C GLN A 32 11.89 18.68 -21.14
N TRP A 33 12.77 17.94 -21.79
CA TRP A 33 13.64 16.95 -21.16
C TRP A 33 15.11 17.29 -21.39
N ASP A 34 16.02 16.67 -20.61
CA ASP A 34 17.46 16.95 -20.63
C ASP A 34 18.14 16.76 -21.99
N ASN A 35 17.51 16.02 -22.90
CA ASN A 35 17.98 15.84 -24.28
C ASN A 35 17.54 16.95 -25.24
N GLY A 36 16.97 18.04 -24.73
CA GLY A 36 16.48 19.19 -25.50
C GLY A 36 15.18 18.94 -26.27
N LYS A 37 14.53 17.78 -26.10
CA LYS A 37 13.26 17.46 -26.77
C LYS A 37 12.07 17.77 -25.88
N THR A 38 10.97 18.17 -26.50
CA THR A 38 9.66 18.31 -25.85
C THR A 38 8.90 16.98 -25.95
N TYR A 39 8.41 16.49 -24.82
CA TYR A 39 7.56 15.31 -24.74
C TYR A 39 6.12 15.71 -24.40
N THR A 40 5.16 14.93 -24.88
CA THR A 40 3.73 15.11 -24.58
C THR A 40 3.22 13.91 -23.80
N ILE A 41 2.58 14.13 -22.66
CA ILE A 41 1.83 13.13 -21.90
C ILE A 41 0.34 13.45 -21.88
N ARG A 42 -0.49 12.43 -21.76
CA ARG A 42 -1.96 12.51 -21.78
C ARG A 42 -2.55 11.48 -20.81
N HIS A 43 -3.88 11.43 -20.71
CA HIS A 43 -4.57 10.31 -20.06
C HIS A 43 -4.10 8.98 -20.67
N GLY A 44 -3.62 8.06 -19.84
CA GLY A 44 -3.15 6.75 -20.28
C GLY A 44 -1.64 6.67 -20.54
N SER A 45 -0.90 7.79 -20.50
CA SER A 45 0.56 7.77 -20.62
C SER A 45 1.19 6.95 -19.49
N VAL A 46 2.12 6.07 -19.86
CA VAL A 46 2.92 5.28 -18.91
C VAL A 46 4.05 6.15 -18.39
N VAL A 47 4.11 6.33 -17.07
CA VAL A 47 5.19 7.11 -16.41
C VAL A 47 6.03 6.24 -15.47
N ILE A 48 5.53 5.06 -15.10
CA ILE A 48 6.26 4.03 -14.35
C ILE A 48 6.11 2.70 -15.09
N ALA A 49 7.23 2.02 -15.34
CA ALA A 49 7.26 0.67 -15.87
C ALA A 49 8.25 -0.19 -15.05
N ALA A 50 7.73 -1.04 -14.17
CA ALA A 50 8.56 -1.75 -13.19
C ALA A 50 8.47 -3.27 -13.31
N ILE A 51 9.60 -3.90 -13.63
CA ILE A 51 9.78 -5.35 -13.43
C ILE A 51 10.15 -5.55 -11.97
N THR A 52 9.22 -6.03 -11.16
CA THR A 52 9.32 -6.03 -9.69
C THR A 52 8.56 -7.22 -9.11
N SER A 53 8.51 -7.33 -7.78
CA SER A 53 7.78 -8.35 -7.02
C SER A 53 8.35 -9.77 -7.11
N CYS A 54 8.38 -10.45 -5.97
CA CYS A 54 8.64 -11.89 -5.88
C CYS A 54 7.62 -12.72 -6.70
N THR A 55 6.43 -12.19 -6.96
CA THR A 55 5.38 -12.87 -7.74
C THR A 55 5.86 -13.31 -9.12
N ASN A 56 6.59 -12.44 -9.82
CA ASN A 56 7.04 -12.70 -11.19
C ASN A 56 8.56 -12.84 -11.30
N THR A 57 9.34 -12.16 -10.45
CA THR A 57 10.80 -12.26 -10.51
C THR A 57 11.35 -13.62 -10.06
N SER A 58 10.53 -14.43 -9.37
CA SER A 58 10.87 -15.82 -9.05
C SER A 58 10.65 -16.80 -10.20
N ASN A 59 10.02 -16.36 -11.30
CA ASN A 59 9.68 -17.21 -12.44
C ASN A 59 10.64 -16.92 -13.61
N PRO A 60 11.60 -17.83 -13.91
CA PRO A 60 12.59 -17.60 -14.96
C PRO A 60 11.97 -17.45 -16.34
N SER A 61 10.89 -18.17 -16.67
CA SER A 61 10.25 -18.10 -17.98
C SER A 61 9.81 -16.67 -18.34
N VAL A 62 9.19 -15.95 -17.41
CA VAL A 62 8.75 -14.57 -17.68
C VAL A 62 9.89 -13.56 -17.62
N MET A 63 10.92 -13.80 -16.83
CA MET A 63 12.09 -12.91 -16.73
C MET A 63 12.99 -13.04 -17.97
N LEU A 64 13.30 -14.26 -18.40
CA LEU A 64 13.98 -14.54 -19.66
C LEU A 64 13.14 -14.09 -20.84
N GLY A 65 11.83 -14.32 -20.83
CA GLY A 65 10.91 -13.78 -21.84
C GLY A 65 10.99 -12.25 -21.94
N ALA A 66 11.08 -11.53 -20.81
CA ALA A 66 11.29 -10.08 -20.82
C ALA A 66 12.63 -9.71 -21.46
N GLY A 67 13.71 -10.40 -21.09
CA GLY A 67 15.03 -10.18 -21.68
C GLY A 67 15.08 -10.45 -23.19
N LEU A 68 14.43 -11.52 -23.66
CA LEU A 68 14.33 -11.86 -25.07
C LEU A 68 13.49 -10.85 -25.86
N LEU A 69 12.38 -10.37 -25.28
CA LEU A 69 11.59 -9.29 -25.86
C LEU A 69 12.41 -8.01 -25.97
N ALA A 70 13.17 -7.65 -24.92
CA ALA A 70 14.06 -6.49 -24.93
C ALA A 70 15.11 -6.61 -26.04
N LYS A 71 15.73 -7.80 -26.18
CA LYS A 71 16.68 -8.09 -27.25
C LYS A 71 16.07 -7.86 -28.63
N LYS A 72 14.94 -8.49 -28.92
CA LYS A 72 14.23 -8.34 -30.20
C LYS A 72 13.81 -6.88 -30.46
N ALA A 73 13.33 -6.17 -29.44
CA ALA A 73 12.94 -4.77 -29.55
C ALA A 73 14.13 -3.86 -29.92
N VAL A 74 15.25 -4.02 -29.23
CA VAL A 74 16.47 -3.25 -29.48
C VAL A 74 17.05 -3.55 -30.87
N GLU A 75 17.08 -4.82 -31.28
CA GLU A 75 17.54 -5.24 -32.62
C GLU A 75 16.64 -4.68 -33.73
N LYS A 76 15.36 -4.43 -33.43
CA LYS A 76 14.39 -3.74 -34.28
C LYS A 76 14.41 -2.21 -34.15
N GLY A 77 15.38 -1.64 -33.43
CA GLY A 77 15.56 -0.19 -33.30
C GLY A 77 14.57 0.52 -32.36
N LEU A 78 13.78 -0.23 -31.59
CA LEU A 78 12.84 0.35 -30.63
C LEU A 78 13.57 0.87 -29.39
N THR A 79 12.99 1.91 -28.77
CA THR A 79 13.50 2.55 -27.55
C THR A 79 12.34 2.89 -26.61
N VAL A 80 12.66 3.15 -25.35
CA VAL A 80 11.70 3.68 -24.35
C VAL A 80 11.91 5.19 -24.23
N MET A 81 10.83 5.95 -24.07
CA MET A 81 10.94 7.39 -23.84
C MET A 81 11.67 7.66 -22.51
N PRO A 82 12.65 8.59 -22.48
CA PRO A 82 13.58 8.71 -21.37
C PRO A 82 12.95 9.25 -20.07
N TYR A 83 11.75 9.84 -20.15
CA TYR A 83 11.02 10.30 -18.96
C TYR A 83 10.28 9.17 -18.23
N ILE A 84 10.15 7.99 -18.84
CA ILE A 84 9.46 6.85 -18.22
C ILE A 84 10.40 6.25 -17.19
N LYS A 85 9.94 6.20 -15.93
CA LYS A 85 10.69 5.57 -14.86
C LYS A 85 10.64 4.05 -14.98
N THR A 86 11.65 3.51 -15.65
CA THR A 86 11.88 2.08 -15.82
C THR A 86 12.69 1.52 -14.64
N SER A 87 12.47 0.26 -14.28
CA SER A 87 13.23 -0.39 -13.21
C SER A 87 13.13 -1.92 -13.29
N LEU A 88 14.22 -2.60 -12.95
CA LEU A 88 14.27 -4.03 -12.67
C LEU A 88 14.68 -4.25 -11.21
N SER A 89 13.81 -4.86 -10.42
CA SER A 89 14.02 -5.15 -9.00
C SER A 89 13.89 -6.65 -8.71
N PRO A 90 14.96 -7.44 -8.92
CA PRO A 90 14.89 -8.89 -8.74
C PRO A 90 14.66 -9.31 -7.28
N GLY A 91 13.98 -10.45 -7.08
CA GLY A 91 13.81 -11.04 -5.76
C GLY A 91 15.05 -11.74 -5.20
N SER A 92 16.01 -12.10 -6.06
CA SER A 92 17.28 -12.74 -5.67
C SER A 92 18.38 -12.50 -6.69
N GLY A 93 19.63 -12.73 -6.30
CA GLY A 93 20.79 -12.67 -7.21
C GLY A 93 20.78 -13.74 -8.32
N VAL A 94 20.03 -14.85 -8.14
CA VAL A 94 19.90 -15.91 -9.17
C VAL A 94 19.29 -15.35 -10.45
N VAL A 95 18.36 -14.39 -10.33
CA VAL A 95 17.73 -13.71 -11.46
C VAL A 95 18.76 -12.99 -12.31
N THR A 96 19.58 -12.17 -11.66
CA THR A 96 20.67 -11.46 -12.34
C THR A 96 21.62 -12.41 -13.02
N TYR A 97 21.96 -13.52 -12.36
CA TYR A 97 22.86 -14.53 -12.90
C TYR A 97 22.37 -15.09 -14.24
N TYR A 98 21.16 -15.65 -14.30
CA TYR A 98 20.69 -16.24 -15.56
C TYR A 98 20.40 -15.19 -16.64
N LEU A 99 20.04 -13.95 -16.28
CA LEU A 99 19.88 -12.85 -17.25
C LEU A 99 21.23 -12.43 -17.84
N GLN A 100 22.29 -12.46 -17.02
CA GLN A 100 23.65 -12.17 -17.46
C GLN A 100 24.17 -13.27 -18.38
N GLU A 101 24.08 -14.53 -17.94
CA GLU A 101 24.57 -15.70 -18.70
C GLU A 101 23.83 -15.91 -20.02
N SER A 102 22.53 -15.57 -20.09
CA SER A 102 21.76 -15.60 -21.34
C SER A 102 22.02 -14.39 -22.26
N GLY A 103 22.85 -13.43 -21.82
CA GLY A 103 23.26 -12.27 -22.61
C GLY A 103 22.17 -11.22 -22.82
N VAL A 104 21.08 -11.23 -22.03
CA VAL A 104 19.94 -10.33 -22.22
C VAL A 104 20.04 -9.02 -21.43
N ILE A 105 20.89 -8.94 -20.39
CA ILE A 105 21.07 -7.73 -19.56
C ILE A 105 21.35 -6.47 -20.40
N PRO A 106 22.32 -6.45 -21.35
CA PRO A 106 22.64 -5.22 -22.08
C PRO A 106 21.42 -4.63 -22.83
N TYR A 107 20.51 -5.49 -23.30
CA TYR A 107 19.30 -5.08 -23.99
C TYR A 107 18.24 -4.53 -23.04
N LEU A 108 18.10 -5.13 -21.85
CA LEU A 108 17.26 -4.60 -20.77
C LEU A 108 17.72 -3.19 -20.36
N GLN A 109 19.03 -3.01 -20.15
CA GLN A 109 19.61 -1.72 -19.77
C GLN A 109 19.43 -0.65 -20.85
N LYS A 110 19.57 -1.02 -22.14
CA LYS A 110 19.32 -0.09 -23.25
C LYS A 110 17.87 0.41 -23.31
N LEU A 111 16.92 -0.35 -22.77
CA LEU A 111 15.52 0.07 -22.59
C LEU A 111 15.24 0.71 -21.22
N GLY A 112 16.26 0.92 -20.39
CA GLY A 112 16.19 1.54 -19.06
C GLY A 112 15.88 0.58 -17.90
N PHE A 113 15.80 -0.73 -18.15
CA PHE A 113 15.54 -1.73 -17.12
C PHE A 113 16.84 -2.18 -16.42
N ASP A 114 17.58 -1.23 -15.87
CA ASP A 114 18.71 -1.50 -14.99
C ASP A 114 18.26 -2.19 -13.70
N ILE A 115 19.15 -3.03 -13.16
CA ILE A 115 18.97 -3.63 -11.83
C ILE A 115 19.15 -2.52 -10.80
N VAL A 116 18.04 -2.06 -10.22
CA VAL A 116 18.03 -0.94 -9.25
C VAL A 116 18.12 -1.40 -7.79
N GLY A 117 17.98 -2.71 -7.54
CA GLY A 117 18.11 -3.29 -6.21
C GLY A 117 17.41 -4.63 -6.05
N TYR A 118 17.76 -5.35 -4.98
CA TYR A 118 17.19 -6.65 -4.64
C TYR A 118 16.20 -6.50 -3.49
N GLY A 119 14.90 -6.52 -3.78
CA GLY A 119 13.86 -6.32 -2.77
C GLY A 119 12.51 -5.91 -3.35
N CYS A 120 11.56 -5.56 -2.47
CA CYS A 120 10.18 -5.27 -2.87
C CYS A 120 10.05 -4.03 -3.77
N MET A 121 10.81 -2.97 -3.50
CA MET A 121 10.84 -1.71 -4.27
C MET A 121 9.44 -1.23 -4.72
N THR A 122 9.20 -1.03 -6.02
CA THR A 122 7.92 -0.55 -6.57
C THR A 122 6.71 -1.42 -6.15
N CYS A 123 6.87 -2.73 -5.93
CA CYS A 123 5.77 -3.62 -5.52
C CYS A 123 5.14 -3.22 -4.17
N ILE A 124 5.91 -2.59 -3.27
CA ILE A 124 5.43 -2.12 -1.96
C ILE A 124 5.15 -0.61 -1.95
N GLY A 125 5.26 0.07 -3.09
CA GLY A 125 5.13 1.53 -3.19
C GLY A 125 6.43 2.29 -2.95
N ASN A 126 7.56 1.60 -2.78
CA ASN A 126 8.89 2.23 -2.77
C ASN A 126 9.37 2.45 -4.21
N SER A 127 8.56 3.18 -4.98
CA SER A 127 8.80 3.52 -6.38
C SER A 127 9.77 4.68 -6.54
N GLY A 128 10.06 5.44 -5.47
CA GLY A 128 10.89 6.64 -5.50
C GLY A 128 10.25 7.80 -6.30
N PRO A 129 10.92 8.97 -6.41
CA PRO A 129 10.34 10.13 -7.08
C PRO A 129 10.25 9.95 -8.59
N LEU A 130 9.20 10.48 -9.21
CA LEU A 130 9.20 10.85 -10.62
C LEU A 130 9.92 12.19 -10.79
N ASP A 131 10.40 12.48 -12.01
CA ASP A 131 10.99 13.78 -12.33
C ASP A 131 9.97 14.92 -12.14
N ASP A 132 10.44 16.06 -11.62
CA ASP A 132 9.57 17.20 -11.31
C ASP A 132 8.83 17.73 -12.54
N ASN A 133 9.45 17.69 -13.73
CA ASN A 133 8.77 18.11 -14.96
C ASN A 133 7.57 17.21 -15.29
N VAL A 134 7.70 15.90 -15.06
CA VAL A 134 6.62 14.94 -15.25
C VAL A 134 5.53 15.16 -14.21
N VAL A 135 5.90 15.25 -12.92
CA VAL A 135 4.95 15.48 -11.81
C VAL A 135 4.15 16.76 -12.01
N ASN A 136 4.83 17.88 -12.25
CA ASN A 136 4.19 19.18 -12.47
C ASN A 136 3.25 19.15 -13.67
N THR A 137 3.62 18.44 -14.74
CA THR A 137 2.77 18.30 -15.93
C THR A 137 1.53 17.46 -15.64
N ILE A 138 1.65 16.36 -14.89
CA ILE A 138 0.52 15.51 -14.50
C ILE A 138 -0.48 16.33 -13.67
N GLU A 139 0.01 17.02 -12.64
CA GLU A 139 -0.83 17.74 -11.68
C GLU A 139 -1.51 18.95 -12.31
N LYS A 140 -0.75 19.79 -13.02
CA LYS A 140 -1.26 20.99 -13.69
C LYS A 140 -2.43 20.67 -14.65
N ASN A 141 -2.38 19.51 -15.29
CA ASN A 141 -3.35 19.12 -16.32
C ASN A 141 -4.37 18.07 -15.83
N GLY A 142 -4.34 17.68 -14.55
CA GLY A 142 -5.28 16.70 -13.99
C GLY A 142 -5.21 15.30 -14.63
N LEU A 143 -4.06 14.89 -15.16
CA LEU A 143 -3.93 13.71 -16.00
C LEU A 143 -4.08 12.40 -15.20
N VAL A 144 -4.65 11.39 -15.86
CA VAL A 144 -4.71 10.00 -15.37
C VAL A 144 -3.54 9.25 -16.00
N CYS A 145 -2.34 9.42 -15.46
CA CYS A 145 -1.15 8.68 -15.88
C CYS A 145 -1.06 7.31 -15.21
N CYS A 146 -0.32 6.41 -15.86
CA CYS A 146 -0.31 5.00 -15.57
C CYS A 146 1.03 4.49 -15.03
N GLY A 147 0.96 3.64 -14.01
CA GLY A 147 2.03 2.71 -13.66
C GLY A 147 1.73 1.31 -14.20
N VAL A 148 2.69 0.66 -14.85
CA VAL A 148 2.59 -0.74 -15.28
C VAL A 148 3.66 -1.53 -14.55
N LEU A 149 3.26 -2.58 -13.82
CA LEU A 149 4.20 -3.33 -12.98
C LEU A 149 3.89 -4.82 -12.96
N SER A 150 4.91 -5.64 -12.74
CA SER A 150 4.78 -7.09 -12.52
C SER A 150 4.53 -7.47 -11.05
N GLY A 151 3.83 -6.57 -10.33
CA GLY A 151 3.39 -6.78 -8.96
C GLY A 151 2.16 -7.68 -8.82
N ASN A 152 1.59 -7.67 -7.61
CA ASN A 152 0.36 -8.39 -7.28
C ASN A 152 -0.73 -7.48 -6.68
N ARG A 153 -0.47 -6.18 -6.54
CA ARG A 153 -1.40 -5.18 -6.01
C ARG A 153 -1.25 -3.86 -6.75
N ASN A 154 -2.37 -3.22 -7.02
CA ASN A 154 -2.45 -1.99 -7.80
C ASN A 154 -3.49 -1.00 -7.23
N PHE A 155 -3.77 -1.06 -5.92
CA PHE A 155 -4.66 -0.13 -5.24
C PHE A 155 -4.25 1.33 -5.48
N GLU A 156 -5.23 2.24 -5.54
CA GLU A 156 -4.99 3.66 -5.76
C GLU A 156 -4.05 4.23 -4.69
N GLY A 157 -3.09 5.05 -5.10
CA GLY A 157 -2.12 5.70 -4.20
C GLY A 157 -1.05 4.77 -3.62
N ARG A 158 -1.09 3.45 -3.87
CA ARG A 158 -0.08 2.51 -3.38
C ARG A 158 1.22 2.55 -4.17
N ILE A 159 1.15 2.58 -5.51
CA ILE A 159 2.32 2.44 -6.36
C ILE A 159 3.13 3.72 -6.40
N HIS A 160 2.50 4.84 -6.73
CA HIS A 160 3.08 6.18 -6.70
C HIS A 160 1.95 7.21 -6.57
N PRO A 161 2.15 8.33 -5.85
CA PRO A 161 1.11 9.36 -5.67
C PRO A 161 0.58 9.96 -6.98
N ASN A 162 1.43 10.08 -8.01
CA ASN A 162 1.07 10.65 -9.31
C ASN A 162 0.59 9.61 -10.36
N THR A 163 0.39 8.35 -9.98
CA THR A 163 -0.18 7.32 -10.86
C THR A 163 -1.57 6.91 -10.37
N ARG A 164 -2.61 7.50 -10.98
CA ARG A 164 -4.02 7.20 -10.65
C ARG A 164 -4.48 5.84 -11.18
N ALA A 165 -3.90 5.39 -12.29
CA ALA A 165 -4.15 4.07 -12.86
C ALA A 165 -2.92 3.19 -12.72
N ASN A 166 -3.08 1.96 -12.23
CA ASN A 166 -1.98 1.02 -12.06
C ASN A 166 -2.38 -0.36 -12.59
N TYR A 167 -1.56 -0.95 -13.45
CA TYR A 167 -1.86 -2.23 -14.11
C TYR A 167 -0.84 -3.29 -13.74
N LEU A 168 -1.35 -4.44 -13.31
CA LEU A 168 -0.54 -5.65 -13.11
C LEU A 168 -0.39 -6.36 -14.44
N ALA A 169 0.85 -6.62 -14.85
CA ALA A 169 1.16 -7.25 -16.13
C ALA A 169 2.39 -8.17 -16.01
N SER A 170 2.56 -9.10 -16.95
CA SER A 170 3.79 -9.90 -17.01
C SER A 170 5.01 -8.99 -17.27
N PRO A 171 6.23 -9.37 -16.86
CA PRO A 171 7.45 -8.65 -17.21
C PRO A 171 7.58 -8.27 -18.70
N LEU A 172 7.14 -9.15 -19.61
CA LEU A 172 7.12 -8.88 -21.05
C LEU A 172 6.20 -7.70 -21.41
N LEU A 173 4.99 -7.68 -20.85
CA LEU A 173 4.04 -6.60 -21.08
C LEU A 173 4.48 -5.30 -20.43
N VAL A 174 5.20 -5.34 -19.29
CA VAL A 174 5.80 -4.14 -18.70
C VAL A 174 6.74 -3.46 -19.70
N ILE A 175 7.61 -4.23 -20.37
CA ILE A 175 8.50 -3.70 -21.42
C ILE A 175 7.70 -3.21 -22.62
N ALA A 176 6.71 -3.97 -23.09
CA ALA A 176 5.88 -3.57 -24.23
C ALA A 176 5.16 -2.23 -23.98
N TYR A 177 4.59 -2.04 -22.80
CA TYR A 177 3.95 -0.78 -22.41
C TYR A 177 4.94 0.36 -22.17
N ALA A 178 6.17 0.07 -21.72
CA ALA A 178 7.22 1.07 -21.64
C ALA A 178 7.62 1.59 -23.04
N ILE A 179 7.77 0.68 -24.02
CA ILE A 179 8.08 1.04 -25.41
C ILE A 179 6.93 1.84 -26.02
N ALA A 180 5.68 1.37 -25.86
CA ALA A 180 4.50 2.07 -26.37
C ALA A 180 4.26 3.43 -25.67
N GLY A 181 4.68 3.55 -24.41
CA GLY A 181 4.51 4.75 -23.60
C GLY A 181 3.07 5.09 -23.19
N ARG A 182 2.12 4.19 -23.44
CA ARG A 182 0.68 4.39 -23.16
C ARG A 182 -0.05 3.07 -22.98
N VAL A 183 -1.07 3.03 -22.13
CA VAL A 183 -1.90 1.83 -21.88
C VAL A 183 -3.06 1.67 -22.85
N ASP A 184 -3.45 2.76 -23.52
CA ASP A 184 -4.57 2.82 -24.46
C ASP A 184 -4.14 2.55 -25.92
N ILE A 185 -3.15 1.68 -26.09
CA ILE A 185 -2.71 1.11 -27.36
C ILE A 185 -3.46 -0.19 -27.66
N ASP A 186 -3.82 -0.40 -28.92
CA ASP A 186 -4.21 -1.71 -29.45
C ASP A 186 -3.01 -2.36 -30.14
N PHE A 187 -2.40 -3.36 -29.49
CA PHE A 187 -1.19 -4.02 -30.01
C PHE A 187 -1.41 -4.84 -31.29
N GLU A 188 -2.65 -5.15 -31.66
CA GLU A 188 -2.94 -5.88 -32.91
C GLU A 188 -2.89 -4.96 -34.12
N THR A 189 -3.40 -3.74 -33.96
CA THR A 189 -3.65 -2.77 -35.04
C THR A 189 -2.69 -1.59 -35.06
N GLU A 190 -2.06 -1.26 -33.92
CA GLU A 190 -1.12 -0.15 -33.79
C GLU A 190 0.33 -0.65 -33.59
N PRO A 191 1.31 -0.11 -34.33
CA PRO A 191 2.72 -0.47 -34.12
C PRO A 191 3.27 0.13 -32.83
N LEU A 192 4.26 -0.53 -32.23
CA LEU A 192 5.03 -0.02 -31.10
C LEU A 192 5.93 1.16 -31.48
N GLY A 193 6.40 1.15 -32.72
CA GLY A 193 7.29 2.17 -33.26
C GLY A 193 7.69 1.86 -34.70
N GLN A 194 8.66 2.62 -35.20
CA GLN A 194 9.26 2.41 -36.50
C GLN A 194 10.70 1.91 -36.32
N GLY A 195 11.09 0.91 -37.10
CA GLY A 195 12.45 0.41 -37.14
C GLY A 195 13.38 1.35 -37.92
N PRO A 196 14.69 1.03 -38.00
CA PRO A 196 15.69 1.89 -38.64
C PRO A 196 15.41 2.20 -40.12
N SER A 197 14.67 1.33 -40.81
CA SER A 197 14.32 1.50 -42.23
C SER A 197 12.91 2.08 -42.42
N GLY A 198 12.27 2.55 -41.35
CA GLY A 198 10.91 3.09 -41.36
C GLY A 198 9.79 2.03 -41.32
N GLU A 199 10.14 0.76 -41.20
CA GLU A 199 9.16 -0.32 -41.11
C GLU A 199 8.37 -0.26 -39.80
N LYS A 200 7.07 -0.52 -39.85
CA LYS A 200 6.22 -0.61 -38.66
C LYS A 200 6.55 -1.87 -37.88
N VAL A 201 6.92 -1.74 -36.61
CA VAL A 201 7.19 -2.88 -35.72
C VAL A 201 6.02 -3.06 -34.77
N PHE A 202 5.35 -4.21 -34.83
CA PHE A 202 4.24 -4.59 -33.97
C PHE A 202 4.71 -5.45 -32.79
N LEU A 203 3.88 -5.58 -31.75
CA LEU A 203 4.21 -6.43 -30.60
C LEU A 203 4.49 -7.89 -31.03
N ARG A 204 3.71 -8.41 -31.98
CA ARG A 204 3.88 -9.77 -32.52
C ARG A 204 5.25 -10.01 -33.18
N ASP A 205 5.91 -8.95 -33.65
CA ASP A 205 7.20 -9.07 -34.34
C ASP A 205 8.37 -9.23 -33.35
N ILE A 206 8.16 -8.85 -32.09
CA ILE A 206 9.19 -8.89 -31.03
C ILE A 206 8.83 -9.82 -29.87
N TRP A 207 7.64 -10.42 -29.87
CA TRP A 207 7.19 -11.32 -28.81
C TRP A 207 7.92 -12.67 -28.91
N PRO A 208 8.66 -13.10 -27.88
CA PRO A 208 9.31 -14.40 -27.91
C PRO A 208 8.27 -15.52 -27.79
N THR A 209 8.45 -16.57 -28.58
CA THR A 209 7.64 -17.78 -28.50
C THR A 209 7.96 -18.57 -27.23
N ARG A 210 7.06 -19.45 -26.81
CA ARG A 210 7.30 -20.33 -25.65
C ARG A 210 8.52 -21.22 -25.83
N ASN A 211 8.76 -21.71 -27.05
CA ASN A 211 9.90 -22.58 -27.34
C ASN A 211 11.22 -21.80 -27.22
N GLU A 212 11.30 -20.57 -27.75
CA GLU A 212 12.48 -19.71 -27.59
C GLU A 212 12.80 -19.45 -26.11
N ILE A 213 11.78 -19.26 -25.26
CA ILE A 213 11.97 -19.07 -23.82
C ILE A 213 12.48 -20.34 -23.15
N GLN A 214 11.86 -21.49 -23.43
CA GLN A 214 12.24 -22.79 -22.85
C GLN A 214 13.66 -23.21 -23.23
N ASP A 215 14.07 -22.94 -24.46
CA ASP A 215 15.43 -23.24 -24.93
C ASP A 215 16.49 -22.44 -24.17
N VAL A 216 16.20 -21.19 -23.80
CA VAL A 216 17.11 -20.36 -23.01
C VAL A 216 17.05 -20.75 -21.53
N GLU A 217 15.86 -21.01 -20.99
CA GLU A 217 15.66 -21.42 -19.60
C GLU A 217 16.40 -22.73 -19.28
N SER A 218 16.25 -23.74 -20.13
CA SER A 218 16.93 -25.05 -19.95
C SER A 218 18.45 -24.98 -20.02
N LYS A 219 19.01 -24.00 -20.75
CA LYS A 219 20.46 -23.80 -20.88
C LYS A 219 21.04 -22.96 -19.75
N HIS A 220 20.31 -21.95 -19.28
CA HIS A 220 20.85 -20.90 -18.41
C HIS A 220 20.28 -20.91 -16.99
N VAL A 221 19.37 -21.81 -16.63
CA VAL A 221 18.86 -21.93 -15.25
C VAL A 221 19.32 -23.29 -14.69
N ILE A 222 20.52 -23.30 -14.10
CA ILE A 222 21.16 -24.54 -13.62
C ILE A 222 21.38 -24.54 -12.09
N PRO A 223 21.38 -25.72 -11.42
CA PRO A 223 21.53 -25.82 -9.97
C PRO A 223 22.80 -25.15 -9.39
N ALA A 224 23.88 -25.11 -10.17
CA ALA A 224 25.15 -24.49 -9.75
C ALA A 224 24.97 -23.01 -9.37
N MET A 225 24.12 -22.28 -10.09
CA MET A 225 23.85 -20.86 -9.83
C MET A 225 23.19 -20.65 -8.47
N PHE A 226 22.24 -21.53 -8.11
CA PHE A 226 21.58 -21.49 -6.81
C PHE A 226 22.60 -21.77 -5.70
N LYS A 227 23.43 -22.81 -5.87
CA LYS A 227 24.47 -23.14 -4.88
C LYS A 227 25.42 -21.97 -4.65
N GLU A 228 25.86 -21.30 -5.72
CA GLU A 228 26.75 -20.16 -5.62
C GLU A 228 26.10 -19.00 -4.86
N VAL A 229 24.92 -18.53 -5.30
CA VAL A 229 24.24 -17.38 -4.70
C VAL A 229 23.89 -17.63 -3.23
N TYR A 230 23.33 -18.80 -2.91
CA TYR A 230 22.88 -19.09 -1.55
C TYR A 230 24.02 -19.46 -0.58
N SER A 231 25.19 -19.90 -1.07
CA SER A 231 26.35 -20.18 -0.20
C SER A 231 26.88 -18.96 0.54
N LYS A 232 26.58 -17.75 0.03
CA LYS A 232 27.08 -16.47 0.57
C LYS A 232 25.98 -15.62 1.23
N ILE A 233 24.73 -16.09 1.27
CA ILE A 233 23.58 -15.25 1.66
C ILE A 233 23.68 -14.71 3.10
N THR A 234 24.29 -15.48 4.01
CA THR A 234 24.44 -15.09 5.42
C THR A 234 25.59 -14.10 5.65
N LEU A 235 26.50 -13.96 4.69
CA LEU A 235 27.60 -12.99 4.80
C LEU A 235 27.08 -11.56 4.65
N GLY A 236 25.98 -11.35 3.91
CA GLY A 236 25.49 -10.01 3.59
C GLY A 236 26.48 -9.20 2.73
N SER A 237 26.25 -7.89 2.66
CA SER A 237 27.20 -6.96 2.03
C SER A 237 28.37 -6.62 2.95
N GLU A 238 29.43 -6.01 2.42
CA GLU A 238 30.50 -5.46 3.26
C GLU A 238 29.98 -4.45 4.29
N ASP A 239 29.00 -3.62 3.91
CA ASP A 239 28.39 -2.66 4.83
C ASP A 239 27.62 -3.36 5.95
N TRP A 240 26.94 -4.48 5.66
CA TRP A 240 26.26 -5.28 6.68
C TRP A 240 27.26 -5.82 7.72
N GLN A 241 28.42 -6.30 7.27
CA GLN A 241 29.46 -6.84 8.15
C GLN A 241 30.12 -5.77 9.02
N LYS A 242 30.08 -4.50 8.61
CA LYS A 242 30.63 -3.35 9.34
C LYS A 242 29.67 -2.78 10.40
N ILE A 243 28.43 -3.26 10.48
CA ILE A 243 27.48 -2.76 11.49
C ILE A 243 27.95 -3.20 12.88
N GLU A 244 28.36 -2.22 13.70
CA GLU A 244 28.65 -2.44 15.11
C GLU A 244 27.35 -2.69 15.89
N VAL A 245 27.35 -3.73 16.71
CA VAL A 245 26.21 -4.11 17.54
C VAL A 245 26.63 -4.20 19.00
N ALA A 246 25.80 -3.64 19.90
CA ALA A 246 26.02 -3.78 21.33
C ALA A 246 25.63 -5.19 21.78
N GLU A 247 26.47 -5.86 22.57
CA GLU A 247 26.15 -7.12 23.22
C GLU A 247 25.21 -6.88 24.42
N SER A 248 23.92 -6.69 24.15
CA SER A 248 22.90 -6.55 25.19
C SER A 248 21.67 -7.40 24.91
N LYS A 249 21.15 -8.03 25.96
CA LYS A 249 19.86 -8.76 25.93
C LYS A 249 18.66 -7.83 26.02
N LEU A 250 18.83 -6.67 26.66
CA LEU A 250 17.81 -5.63 26.76
C LEU A 250 18.17 -4.50 25.79
N TYR A 251 17.21 -4.12 24.94
CA TYR A 251 17.47 -3.13 23.90
C TYR A 251 17.75 -1.75 24.53
N PRO A 252 18.92 -1.12 24.26
CA PRO A 252 19.27 0.18 24.81
C PRO A 252 18.55 1.29 24.04
N TRP A 253 17.32 1.60 24.45
CA TRP A 253 16.50 2.62 23.79
C TRP A 253 17.21 3.98 23.75
N ASN A 254 17.33 4.56 22.56
CA ASN A 254 17.86 5.91 22.36
C ASN A 254 16.70 6.90 22.17
N THR A 255 16.56 7.87 23.06
CA THR A 255 15.50 8.90 23.01
C THR A 255 15.59 9.81 21.79
N GLU A 256 16.78 9.97 21.23
CA GLU A 256 17.02 10.78 20.02
C GLU A 256 16.66 10.01 18.73
N SER A 257 16.43 8.70 18.83
CA SER A 257 16.12 7.89 17.64
C SER A 257 14.77 8.24 17.06
N THR A 258 14.77 8.63 15.79
CA THR A 258 13.55 8.83 15.00
C THR A 258 13.06 7.55 14.32
N TYR A 259 13.78 6.43 14.48
CA TYR A 259 13.46 5.14 13.85
C TYR A 259 12.98 4.07 14.82
N ILE A 260 13.62 3.95 15.98
CA ILE A 260 13.34 2.91 16.97
C ILE A 260 13.00 3.57 18.31
N LYS A 261 11.76 3.42 18.76
CA LYS A 261 11.24 4.04 20.00
C LYS A 261 10.58 2.98 20.87
N HIS A 262 10.72 3.10 22.19
CA HIS A 262 10.00 2.25 23.13
C HIS A 262 8.49 2.50 23.02
N PRO A 263 7.69 1.48 22.64
CA PRO A 263 6.27 1.67 22.41
C PRO A 263 5.46 1.62 23.71
N PRO A 264 4.32 2.34 23.81
CA PRO A 264 3.53 2.45 25.02
C PRO A 264 2.54 1.30 25.26
N PHE A 265 2.63 0.19 24.51
CA PHE A 265 1.61 -0.88 24.51
C PHE A 265 1.42 -1.59 25.86
N PHE A 266 2.40 -1.47 26.76
CA PHE A 266 2.41 -2.13 28.06
C PHE A 266 2.36 -1.13 29.22
N ASP A 267 2.17 0.16 28.95
CA ASP A 267 2.13 1.19 29.98
C ASP A 267 0.93 0.96 30.91
N GLY A 268 1.18 0.94 32.23
CA GLY A 268 0.16 0.68 33.25
C GLY A 268 -0.34 -0.77 33.30
N MET A 269 0.28 -1.71 32.57
CA MET A 269 -0.13 -3.11 32.57
C MET A 269 0.11 -3.78 33.93
N THR A 270 -0.91 -4.49 34.44
CA THR A 270 -0.85 -5.26 35.69
C THR A 270 -0.89 -6.76 35.45
N ARG A 271 -0.48 -7.55 36.45
CA ARG A 271 -0.56 -9.02 36.43
C ARG A 271 -2.00 -9.51 36.41
N GLU A 272 -2.88 -8.87 37.16
CA GLU A 272 -4.31 -9.20 37.18
C GLU A 272 -5.00 -8.77 35.88
N LEU A 273 -6.07 -9.48 35.51
CA LEU A 273 -6.83 -9.12 34.32
C LEU A 273 -7.75 -7.93 34.63
N PRO A 274 -7.84 -6.95 33.73
CA PRO A 274 -8.82 -5.88 33.88
C PRO A 274 -10.25 -6.46 33.80
N PRO A 275 -11.22 -5.87 34.53
CA PRO A 275 -12.61 -6.27 34.41
C PRO A 275 -13.14 -5.99 33.00
N LEU A 276 -14.03 -6.86 32.52
CA LEU A 276 -14.77 -6.62 31.28
C LEU A 276 -15.72 -5.45 31.50
N LYS A 277 -15.60 -4.40 30.68
CA LYS A 277 -16.47 -3.24 30.70
C LYS A 277 -16.99 -2.96 29.30
N GLY A 278 -18.24 -2.52 29.21
CA GLY A 278 -18.80 -1.95 27.99
C GLY A 278 -18.09 -0.66 27.59
N ILE A 279 -18.36 -0.21 26.36
CA ILE A 279 -17.90 1.09 25.87
C ILE A 279 -19.07 2.05 26.01
N GLN A 280 -18.85 3.20 26.65
CA GLN A 280 -19.90 4.18 26.95
C GLN A 280 -19.51 5.54 26.38
N ASN A 281 -20.49 6.27 25.88
CA ASN A 281 -20.36 7.63 25.35
C ASN A 281 -19.27 7.78 24.26
N ALA A 282 -19.10 6.76 23.41
CA ALA A 282 -18.09 6.81 22.37
C ALA A 282 -18.50 7.69 21.19
N ARG A 283 -17.51 8.28 20.52
CA ARG A 283 -17.70 9.03 19.27
C ARG A 283 -17.11 8.28 18.08
N CYS A 284 -17.74 8.44 16.91
CA CYS A 284 -17.19 7.90 15.68
C CYS A 284 -16.02 8.78 15.19
N LEU A 285 -14.81 8.23 15.17
CA LEU A 285 -13.66 8.95 14.61
C LEU A 285 -13.73 9.01 13.08
N LEU A 286 -14.21 7.94 12.45
CA LEU A 286 -14.20 7.73 11.01
C LEU A 286 -15.43 6.93 10.58
N TYR A 287 -16.12 7.42 9.55
CA TYR A 287 -17.20 6.70 8.89
C TYR A 287 -16.80 6.40 7.44
N LEU A 288 -16.42 5.16 7.18
CA LEU A 288 -15.83 4.72 5.93
C LEU A 288 -16.80 3.87 5.11
N GLY A 289 -16.53 3.78 3.80
CA GLY A 289 -17.27 2.91 2.88
C GLY A 289 -16.68 1.50 2.77
N ASP A 290 -16.93 0.87 1.63
CA ASP A 290 -16.45 -0.48 1.30
C ASP A 290 -14.96 -0.51 0.94
N SER A 291 -14.37 -1.70 1.03
CA SER A 291 -13.03 -2.05 0.53
C SER A 291 -11.90 -1.14 1.04
N VAL A 292 -12.00 -0.66 2.28
CA VAL A 292 -10.94 0.10 2.93
C VAL A 292 -9.72 -0.81 3.15
N THR A 293 -8.73 -0.68 2.29
CA THR A 293 -7.47 -1.44 2.41
C THR A 293 -6.65 -1.03 3.65
N THR A 294 -5.75 -1.91 4.08
CA THR A 294 -4.72 -1.60 5.08
C THR A 294 -3.71 -0.53 4.64
N ASP A 295 -3.62 -0.20 3.34
CA ASP A 295 -2.85 0.97 2.88
C ASP A 295 -3.59 2.29 3.14
N HIS A 296 -4.93 2.28 3.24
CA HIS A 296 -5.70 3.43 3.73
C HIS A 296 -5.53 3.59 5.25
N ILE A 297 -5.59 2.49 5.99
CA ILE A 297 -5.52 2.48 7.46
C ILE A 297 -4.11 2.80 7.96
N SER A 298 -3.08 2.25 7.34
CA SER A 298 -1.68 2.43 7.74
C SER A 298 -0.79 2.48 6.50
N PRO A 299 -0.69 3.63 5.80
CA PRO A 299 0.15 3.78 4.61
C PRO A 299 1.61 3.37 4.88
N ALA A 300 2.30 2.87 3.85
CA ALA A 300 3.71 2.46 3.94
C ALA A 300 4.66 3.31 3.08
N GLY A 301 4.12 4.08 2.12
CA GLY A 301 4.90 4.89 1.19
C GLY A 301 5.36 6.22 1.81
N SER A 302 5.54 7.22 0.94
CA SER A 302 6.04 8.55 1.30
C SER A 302 5.17 9.26 2.35
N ILE A 303 5.83 10.05 3.20
CA ILE A 303 5.17 10.90 4.19
C ILE A 303 4.86 12.26 3.55
N ALA A 304 3.59 12.64 3.49
CA ALA A 304 3.15 13.91 2.92
C ALA A 304 3.65 15.09 3.78
N ARG A 305 4.14 16.16 3.14
CA ARG A 305 4.78 17.31 3.82
C ARG A 305 3.84 18.05 4.78
N ASN A 306 2.54 18.03 4.52
CA ASN A 306 1.49 18.67 5.31
C ASN A 306 0.83 17.72 6.31
N SER A 307 1.41 16.55 6.59
CA SER A 307 0.82 15.56 7.52
C SER A 307 1.29 15.74 8.97
N PRO A 308 0.55 15.19 9.96
CA PRO A 308 0.98 15.17 11.36
C PRO A 308 2.35 14.53 11.55
N ALA A 309 2.65 13.46 10.81
CA ALA A 309 3.94 12.77 10.86
C ALA A 309 5.09 13.65 10.36
N ALA A 310 4.86 14.43 9.29
CA ALA A 310 5.85 15.41 8.81
C ALA A 310 6.10 16.50 9.87
N ARG A 311 5.06 17.03 10.52
CA ARG A 311 5.22 18.02 11.61
C ARG A 311 6.12 17.46 12.73
N TYR A 312 5.83 16.25 13.20
CA TYR A 312 6.62 15.55 14.23
C TYR A 312 8.09 15.31 13.86
N LEU A 313 8.37 14.97 12.60
CA LEU A 313 9.73 14.73 12.10
C LEU A 313 10.48 16.07 11.91
N SER A 314 9.80 17.11 11.43
CA SER A 314 10.36 18.46 11.30
C SER A 314 10.73 19.07 12.65
N GLU A 315 9.91 18.87 13.69
CA GLU A 315 10.23 19.24 15.08
C GLU A 315 11.50 18.55 15.61
N ARG A 316 11.94 17.49 14.95
CA ARG A 316 13.18 16.74 15.23
C ARG A 316 14.27 17.02 14.19
N ASN A 317 14.21 18.19 13.56
CA ASN A 317 15.21 18.71 12.62
C ASN A 317 15.42 17.83 11.36
N LEU A 318 14.42 17.05 10.95
CA LEU A 318 14.48 16.32 9.69
C LEU A 318 13.86 17.14 8.55
N THR A 319 14.46 17.05 7.37
CA THR A 319 13.90 17.65 6.15
C THR A 319 13.02 16.63 5.40
N PRO A 320 12.14 17.05 4.47
CA PRO A 320 11.33 16.12 3.68
C PRO A 320 12.11 15.01 2.97
N ARG A 321 13.38 15.27 2.60
CA ARG A 321 14.27 14.26 2.00
C ARG A 321 14.61 13.14 2.99
N ASP A 322 14.68 13.46 4.28
CA ASP A 322 15.10 12.56 5.35
C ASP A 322 13.91 11.89 6.06
N PHE A 323 12.67 12.27 5.73
CA PHE A 323 11.47 11.63 6.29
C PHE A 323 11.43 10.14 6.00
N ASN A 324 11.97 9.72 4.85
CA ASN A 324 11.89 8.35 4.35
C ASN A 324 10.41 7.94 4.17
N SER A 325 10.07 6.66 4.29
CA SER A 325 8.70 6.15 4.16
C SER A 325 8.09 5.76 5.49
N TYR A 326 6.76 5.74 5.60
CA TYR A 326 6.08 5.18 6.77
C TYR A 326 6.51 3.73 7.06
N GLY A 327 6.76 2.93 6.02
CA GLY A 327 7.26 1.57 6.18
C GLY A 327 8.59 1.49 6.93
N SER A 328 9.49 2.45 6.69
CA SER A 328 10.78 2.54 7.40
C SER A 328 10.64 3.01 8.85
N ARG A 329 9.56 3.71 9.18
CA ARG A 329 9.29 4.31 10.50
C ARG A 329 8.51 3.40 11.45
N ARG A 330 8.29 2.13 11.08
CA ARG A 330 7.50 1.15 11.86
C ARG A 330 8.05 0.82 13.24
N GLY A 331 9.33 1.12 13.51
CA GLY A 331 9.90 1.02 14.85
C GLY A 331 9.57 2.20 15.76
N ASN A 332 8.86 3.22 15.25
CA ASN A 332 8.54 4.44 15.98
C ASN A 332 7.03 4.67 16.03
N ASP A 333 6.42 4.38 17.18
CA ASP A 333 4.98 4.51 17.38
C ASP A 333 4.46 5.95 17.21
N ALA A 334 5.27 6.95 17.54
CA ALA A 334 4.86 8.34 17.43
C ALA A 334 4.64 8.77 15.98
N VAL A 335 5.45 8.25 15.05
CA VAL A 335 5.29 8.47 13.60
C VAL A 335 4.13 7.63 13.06
N MET A 336 4.05 6.36 13.47
CA MET A 336 3.04 5.46 12.92
C MET A 336 1.62 5.77 13.38
N ALA A 337 1.43 6.23 14.63
CA ALA A 337 0.15 6.75 15.09
C ALA A 337 -0.29 7.96 14.24
N ARG A 338 0.63 8.91 14.01
CA ARG A 338 0.41 10.08 13.13
C ARG A 338 0.17 9.71 11.67
N GLY A 339 0.72 8.58 11.23
CA GLY A 339 0.49 8.00 9.91
C GLY A 339 -0.80 7.19 9.78
N THR A 340 -1.50 6.92 10.87
CA THR A 340 -2.71 6.09 10.86
C THR A 340 -3.85 6.88 10.22
N PHE A 341 -4.50 6.29 9.22
CA PHE A 341 -5.47 6.93 8.33
C PHE A 341 -4.93 8.17 7.59
N ALA A 342 -3.61 8.30 7.45
CA ALA A 342 -2.96 9.43 6.77
C ALA A 342 -2.88 9.27 5.24
N ASN A 343 -3.63 8.33 4.65
CA ASN A 343 -3.65 8.12 3.21
C ASN A 343 -4.42 9.25 2.51
N ILE A 344 -3.79 9.87 1.51
CA ILE A 344 -4.35 11.00 0.75
C ILE A 344 -5.61 10.64 -0.07
N ARG A 345 -5.92 9.35 -0.21
CA ARG A 345 -7.09 8.81 -0.93
C ARG A 345 -8.16 8.27 0.01
N LEU A 346 -8.03 8.47 1.33
CA LEU A 346 -9.05 8.07 2.28
C LEU A 346 -10.37 8.81 1.99
N VAL A 347 -11.47 8.07 1.84
CA VAL A 347 -12.82 8.62 1.69
C VAL A 347 -13.56 8.42 3.00
N ASN A 348 -13.79 9.51 3.72
CA ASN A 348 -14.50 9.53 4.99
C ASN A 348 -15.84 10.27 4.83
N LYS A 349 -16.96 9.57 5.05
CA LYS A 349 -18.33 10.07 4.91
C LYS A 349 -18.66 11.21 5.89
N LEU A 350 -17.84 11.45 6.92
CA LEU A 350 -18.00 12.59 7.85
C LEU A 350 -17.58 13.93 7.25
N VAL A 351 -16.80 13.94 6.17
CA VAL A 351 -16.25 15.13 5.53
C VAL A 351 -16.52 15.11 4.02
N SER A 352 -16.52 16.29 3.40
CA SER A 352 -16.87 16.41 1.97
C SER A 352 -15.73 16.07 1.01
N LYS A 353 -14.49 16.14 1.47
CA LYS A 353 -13.29 16.00 0.62
C LYS A 353 -12.54 14.71 0.93
N THR A 354 -12.14 14.00 -0.12
CA THR A 354 -11.18 12.89 -0.04
C THR A 354 -9.86 13.38 0.55
N GLY A 355 -9.31 12.62 1.49
CA GLY A 355 -8.05 12.91 2.14
C GLY A 355 -8.01 12.39 3.58
N PRO A 356 -6.87 12.58 4.28
CA PRO A 356 -6.62 12.03 5.60
C PRO A 356 -7.26 12.87 6.71
N ARG A 357 -8.54 13.21 6.55
CA ARG A 357 -9.26 14.15 7.43
C ARG A 357 -10.52 13.53 8.01
N THR A 358 -10.95 14.08 9.13
CA THR A 358 -12.22 13.78 9.76
C THR A 358 -12.81 15.02 10.42
N LEU A 359 -14.02 14.89 10.95
CA LEU A 359 -14.73 15.93 11.67
C LEU A 359 -14.65 15.65 13.18
N HIS A 360 -14.14 16.61 13.95
CA HIS A 360 -14.34 16.60 15.39
C HIS A 360 -15.78 17.01 15.70
N ILE A 361 -16.64 16.03 16.01
CA ILE A 361 -18.10 16.20 16.10
C ILE A 361 -18.51 17.31 17.09
N PRO A 362 -17.95 17.39 18.32
CA PRO A 362 -18.35 18.44 19.28
C PRO A 362 -18.09 19.87 18.81
N SER A 363 -16.95 20.12 18.14
CA SER A 363 -16.61 21.48 17.65
C SER A 363 -17.00 21.71 16.20
N ASN A 364 -17.48 20.68 15.50
CA ASN A 364 -17.78 20.70 14.06
C ASN A 364 -16.60 21.19 13.20
N GLU A 365 -15.37 20.85 13.59
CA GLU A 365 -14.15 21.28 12.91
C GLU A 365 -13.51 20.11 12.13
N GLU A 366 -13.20 20.32 10.86
CA GLU A 366 -12.46 19.35 10.05
C GLU A 366 -10.96 19.44 10.32
N MET A 367 -10.29 18.33 10.64
CA MET A 367 -8.85 18.28 10.91
C MET A 367 -8.23 16.95 10.47
N ASP A 368 -6.90 16.81 10.58
CA ASP A 368 -6.24 15.53 10.31
C ASP A 368 -6.72 14.46 11.32
N VAL A 369 -6.84 13.21 10.89
CA VAL A 369 -7.39 12.13 11.74
C VAL A 369 -6.65 11.99 13.08
N PHE A 370 -5.31 12.07 13.05
CA PHE A 370 -4.50 11.98 14.27
C PHE A 370 -4.81 13.12 15.24
N ASP A 371 -4.91 14.36 14.75
CA ASP A 371 -5.16 15.53 15.60
C ASP A 371 -6.56 15.44 16.23
N CYS A 372 -7.56 14.97 15.48
CA CYS A 372 -8.91 14.73 16.01
C CYS A 372 -8.91 13.67 17.13
N ALA A 373 -8.19 12.56 16.90
CA ALA A 373 -8.02 11.52 17.92
C ALA A 373 -7.27 12.01 19.16
N ASP A 374 -6.33 12.96 19.00
CA ASP A 374 -5.62 13.59 20.12
C ASP A 374 -6.57 14.43 20.97
N ARG A 375 -7.41 15.26 20.35
CA ARG A 375 -8.44 16.05 21.05
C ARG A 375 -9.42 15.17 21.81
N TYR A 376 -9.94 14.11 21.18
CA TYR A 376 -10.82 13.18 21.88
C TYR A 376 -10.13 12.46 23.05
N ARG A 377 -8.81 12.24 22.97
CA ARG A 377 -8.03 11.67 24.07
C ARG A 377 -7.90 12.65 25.24
N GLU A 378 -7.68 13.94 24.96
CA GLU A 378 -7.68 15.00 25.98
C GLU A 378 -9.02 15.10 26.71
N ASP A 379 -10.13 14.95 25.97
CA ASP A 379 -11.48 14.94 26.51
C ASP A 379 -11.86 13.61 27.21
N GLY A 380 -11.01 12.59 27.17
CA GLY A 380 -11.29 11.26 27.73
C GLY A 380 -12.41 10.50 26.99
N THR A 381 -12.72 10.87 25.75
CA THR A 381 -13.83 10.31 24.97
C THR A 381 -13.39 9.02 24.24
N PRO A 382 -14.06 7.88 24.48
CA PRO A 382 -13.76 6.65 23.73
C PRO A 382 -14.11 6.80 22.25
N LEU A 383 -13.38 6.10 21.38
CA LEU A 383 -13.62 6.19 19.93
C LEU A 383 -14.07 4.85 19.33
N VAL A 384 -14.93 4.94 18.33
CA VAL A 384 -15.32 3.85 17.44
C VAL A 384 -15.07 4.22 15.98
N LEU A 385 -15.08 3.22 15.10
CA LEU A 385 -15.01 3.40 13.65
C LEU A 385 -16.14 2.65 12.98
N ILE A 386 -16.78 3.25 11.97
CA ILE A 386 -17.80 2.59 11.14
C ILE A 386 -17.21 2.35 9.75
N ALA A 387 -17.40 1.16 9.19
CA ALA A 387 -16.95 0.80 7.85
C ALA A 387 -17.98 -0.03 7.09
N GLY A 388 -17.85 -0.06 5.76
CA GLY A 388 -18.63 -0.96 4.91
C GLY A 388 -18.05 -2.38 4.85
N LYS A 389 -18.11 -2.98 3.67
CA LYS A 389 -17.63 -4.34 3.37
C LYS A 389 -16.11 -4.39 3.21
N ASP A 390 -15.55 -5.57 3.42
CA ASP A 390 -14.15 -5.94 3.17
C ASP A 390 -13.15 -5.01 3.85
N TYR A 391 -13.50 -4.58 5.07
CA TYR A 391 -12.67 -3.68 5.87
C TYR A 391 -11.33 -4.34 6.22
N GLY A 392 -10.23 -3.67 5.88
CA GLY A 392 -8.87 -4.13 6.13
C GLY A 392 -8.28 -5.05 5.06
N SER A 393 -8.71 -4.93 3.81
CA SER A 393 -8.16 -5.73 2.71
C SER A 393 -6.68 -5.44 2.42
N GLY A 394 -5.99 -6.41 1.81
CA GLY A 394 -4.62 -6.25 1.33
C GLY A 394 -3.53 -6.72 2.30
N SER A 395 -2.69 -5.80 2.78
CA SER A 395 -1.45 -6.11 3.51
C SER A 395 -1.70 -6.68 4.91
N SER A 396 -0.85 -7.61 5.35
CA SER A 396 -0.91 -8.20 6.70
C SER A 396 -0.39 -7.31 7.83
N ARG A 397 -0.19 -6.00 7.59
CA ARG A 397 0.53 -5.11 8.53
C ARG A 397 -0.28 -4.93 9.82
N ASP A 398 0.32 -5.28 10.96
CA ASP A 398 -0.28 -5.13 12.28
C ASP A 398 -0.40 -3.66 12.72
N TRP A 399 0.39 -2.76 12.14
CA TRP A 399 0.23 -1.31 12.29
C TRP A 399 -1.15 -0.80 11.86
N ALA A 400 -1.88 -1.53 11.01
CA ALA A 400 -3.28 -1.23 10.73
C ALA A 400 -4.23 -1.53 11.92
N ALA A 401 -3.76 -2.18 12.99
CA ALA A 401 -4.48 -2.35 14.26
C ALA A 401 -3.80 -1.60 15.42
N LYS A 402 -2.47 -1.61 15.50
CA LYS A 402 -1.71 -0.81 16.49
C LYS A 402 -1.98 0.69 16.34
N GLY A 403 -2.05 1.17 15.11
CA GLY A 403 -2.39 2.57 14.80
C GLY A 403 -3.74 2.97 15.38
N PRO A 404 -4.85 2.33 14.98
CA PRO A 404 -6.17 2.58 15.57
C PRO A 404 -6.21 2.48 17.10
N LEU A 405 -5.50 1.52 17.69
CA LEU A 405 -5.39 1.41 19.16
C LEU A 405 -4.77 2.68 19.77
N LEU A 406 -3.66 3.18 19.21
CA LEU A 406 -2.99 4.38 19.68
C LEU A 406 -3.80 5.66 19.41
N LEU A 407 -4.67 5.66 18.40
CA LEU A 407 -5.65 6.72 18.20
C LEU A 407 -6.80 6.65 19.23
N GLY A 408 -6.91 5.59 20.02
CA GLY A 408 -7.95 5.45 21.05
C GLY A 408 -9.20 4.70 20.58
N ILE A 409 -9.20 4.12 19.36
CA ILE A 409 -10.32 3.31 18.86
C ILE A 409 -10.46 2.04 19.70
N LYS A 410 -11.65 1.84 20.28
CA LYS A 410 -12.00 0.70 21.13
C LYS A 410 -12.76 -0.38 20.38
N ALA A 411 -13.55 0.00 19.38
CA ALA A 411 -14.29 -0.94 18.54
C ALA A 411 -14.37 -0.45 17.10
N VAL A 412 -14.50 -1.39 16.18
CA VAL A 412 -14.85 -1.16 14.78
C VAL A 412 -16.20 -1.82 14.52
N ILE A 413 -17.12 -1.15 13.82
CA ILE A 413 -18.41 -1.67 13.40
C ILE A 413 -18.41 -1.71 11.86
N ALA A 414 -18.36 -2.90 11.27
CA ALA A 414 -18.24 -3.06 9.83
C ALA A 414 -19.28 -4.03 9.25
N GLU A 415 -19.54 -3.99 7.95
CA GLU A 415 -20.38 -5.00 7.29
C GLU A 415 -19.65 -6.34 7.15
N SER A 416 -18.35 -6.28 6.81
CA SER A 416 -17.48 -7.46 6.80
C SER A 416 -16.01 -7.09 7.00
N TYR A 417 -15.20 -8.07 7.41
CA TYR A 417 -13.77 -7.90 7.65
C TYR A 417 -12.96 -8.86 6.81
N GLU A 418 -11.79 -8.40 6.40
CA GLU A 418 -10.76 -9.26 5.84
C GLU A 418 -10.01 -10.02 6.94
N ARG A 419 -9.73 -11.30 6.67
CA ARG A 419 -9.36 -12.31 7.69
C ARG A 419 -8.17 -11.89 8.56
N ILE A 420 -7.10 -11.41 7.93
CA ILE A 420 -5.87 -11.03 8.63
C ILE A 420 -6.10 -9.77 9.46
N HIS A 421 -6.82 -8.79 8.91
CA HIS A 421 -7.07 -7.53 9.61
C HIS A 421 -7.95 -7.74 10.85
N ARG A 422 -9.03 -8.52 10.76
CA ARG A 422 -9.84 -8.93 11.92
C ARG A 422 -8.96 -9.51 13.03
N SER A 423 -8.08 -10.44 12.66
CA SER A 423 -7.18 -11.10 13.63
C SER A 423 -6.21 -10.11 14.28
N ASN A 424 -5.71 -9.12 13.53
CA ASN A 424 -4.86 -8.06 14.07
C ASN A 424 -5.62 -7.14 15.04
N LEU A 425 -6.88 -6.78 14.75
CA LEU A 425 -7.73 -5.99 15.67
C LEU A 425 -7.89 -6.72 17.02
N VAL A 426 -8.27 -8.00 16.98
CA VAL A 426 -8.38 -8.85 18.18
C VAL A 426 -7.04 -8.92 18.93
N GLY A 427 -5.93 -9.12 18.20
CA GLY A 427 -4.59 -9.18 18.78
C GLY A 427 -4.18 -7.89 19.50
N MET A 428 -4.75 -6.74 19.12
CA MET A 428 -4.53 -5.45 19.77
C MET A 428 -5.63 -5.09 20.79
N GLY A 429 -6.57 -5.98 21.07
CA GLY A 429 -7.65 -5.75 22.03
C GLY A 429 -8.78 -4.82 21.52
N ILE A 430 -8.81 -4.50 20.22
CA ILE A 430 -9.91 -3.76 19.60
C ILE A 430 -11.05 -4.73 19.30
N ILE A 431 -12.29 -4.35 19.59
CA ILE A 431 -13.48 -5.19 19.37
C ILE A 431 -13.94 -5.08 17.91
N PRO A 432 -13.85 -6.14 17.09
CA PRO A 432 -14.46 -6.15 15.77
C PRO A 432 -15.95 -6.52 15.89
N LEU A 433 -16.84 -5.57 15.64
CA LEU A 433 -18.28 -5.76 15.57
C LEU A 433 -18.69 -5.83 14.10
N GLN A 434 -19.61 -6.73 13.79
CA GLN A 434 -20.17 -6.89 12.45
C GLN A 434 -21.68 -6.64 12.48
N PHE A 435 -22.20 -5.85 11.54
CA PHE A 435 -23.66 -5.74 11.37
C PHE A 435 -24.29 -7.12 11.09
N LEU A 436 -25.57 -7.30 11.45
CA LEU A 436 -26.29 -8.52 11.11
C LEU A 436 -26.49 -8.63 9.59
N PRO A 437 -26.69 -9.85 9.05
CA PRO A 437 -27.01 -10.02 7.63
C PRO A 437 -28.20 -9.14 7.20
N GLY A 438 -28.00 -8.35 6.13
CA GLY A 438 -28.99 -7.42 5.62
C GLY A 438 -29.04 -6.06 6.32
N GLN A 439 -28.22 -5.84 7.36
CA GLN A 439 -28.06 -4.55 8.02
C GLN A 439 -26.71 -3.91 7.68
N ASN A 440 -26.71 -2.59 7.64
CA ASN A 440 -25.55 -1.71 7.59
C ASN A 440 -25.92 -0.33 8.16
N SER A 441 -24.95 0.59 8.19
CA SER A 441 -25.16 1.94 8.70
C SER A 441 -26.30 2.68 7.99
N GLU A 442 -26.46 2.52 6.67
CA GLU A 442 -27.52 3.19 5.89
C GLU A 442 -28.91 2.64 6.23
N THR A 443 -29.09 1.31 6.30
CA THR A 443 -30.36 0.68 6.68
C THR A 443 -30.81 1.00 8.11
N LEU A 444 -29.84 1.32 8.99
CA LEU A 444 -30.07 1.71 10.37
C LEU A 444 -30.12 3.23 10.55
N ASN A 445 -30.05 4.01 9.47
CA ASN A 445 -30.01 5.48 9.46
C ASN A 445 -28.87 6.10 10.28
N LEU A 446 -27.75 5.40 10.41
CA LEU A 446 -26.54 5.89 11.08
C LEU A 446 -25.74 6.79 10.14
N ASN A 447 -25.43 7.99 10.60
CA ASN A 447 -24.62 8.99 9.90
C ASN A 447 -23.24 9.22 10.54
N GLY A 448 -22.94 8.52 11.64
CA GLY A 448 -21.65 8.56 12.34
C GLY A 448 -21.52 9.73 13.32
N ARG A 449 -22.49 10.64 13.45
CA ARG A 449 -22.43 11.76 14.40
C ARG A 449 -22.97 11.39 15.79
N GLU A 450 -23.52 10.19 15.93
CA GLU A 450 -24.18 9.72 17.14
C GLU A 450 -23.19 9.51 18.30
N VAL A 451 -23.72 9.36 19.51
CA VAL A 451 -23.01 8.79 20.66
C VAL A 451 -23.27 7.29 20.72
N TYR A 452 -22.19 6.51 20.79
CA TYR A 452 -22.24 5.05 20.72
C TYR A 452 -22.01 4.41 22.10
N ASN A 453 -22.91 3.52 22.50
CA ASN A 453 -22.78 2.64 23.66
C ASN A 453 -22.73 1.17 23.19
N ILE A 454 -21.72 0.42 23.63
CA ILE A 454 -21.53 -1.00 23.29
C ILE A 454 -21.59 -1.82 24.57
N TYR A 455 -22.58 -2.70 24.64
CA TYR A 455 -22.89 -3.45 25.86
C TYR A 455 -22.17 -4.79 25.89
N ILE A 456 -21.14 -4.91 26.73
CA ILE A 456 -20.37 -6.14 26.91
C ILE A 456 -20.90 -6.90 28.15
N PRO A 457 -21.34 -8.18 28.02
CA PRO A 457 -21.85 -8.96 29.14
C PRO A 457 -20.78 -9.22 30.21
N GLU A 458 -21.12 -8.97 31.47
CA GLU A 458 -20.25 -9.22 32.62
C GLU A 458 -20.00 -10.72 32.85
N ASN A 459 -20.99 -11.56 32.53
CA ASN A 459 -20.94 -13.01 32.70
C ASN A 459 -20.02 -13.72 31.68
N GLY A 460 -19.37 -12.97 30.79
CA GLY A 460 -18.43 -13.47 29.81
C GLY A 460 -18.92 -13.38 28.36
N LEU A 461 -17.98 -13.53 27.44
CA LEU A 461 -18.21 -13.55 25.99
C LEU A 461 -18.18 -15.00 25.49
N LYS A 462 -18.94 -15.28 24.43
CA LYS A 462 -18.84 -16.50 23.61
C LYS A 462 -18.46 -16.15 22.16
N PRO A 463 -17.77 -17.05 21.43
CA PRO A 463 -17.40 -16.79 20.05
C PRO A 463 -18.62 -16.49 19.17
N GLY A 464 -18.51 -15.44 18.34
CA GLY A 464 -19.57 -15.04 17.40
C GLY A 464 -20.90 -14.61 18.04
N GLN A 465 -20.92 -14.30 19.35
CA GLN A 465 -22.17 -13.92 20.01
C GLN A 465 -22.70 -12.57 19.52
N LYS A 466 -24.01 -12.35 19.74
CA LYS A 466 -24.60 -11.03 19.49
C LYS A 466 -24.28 -10.08 20.65
N ILE A 467 -23.96 -8.84 20.30
CA ILE A 467 -23.72 -7.72 21.22
C ILE A 467 -24.61 -6.56 20.79
N GLN A 468 -25.32 -5.98 21.75
CA GLN A 468 -26.16 -4.81 21.50
C GLN A 468 -25.30 -3.54 21.42
N VAL A 469 -25.64 -2.69 20.47
CA VAL A 469 -25.10 -1.35 20.30
C VAL A 469 -26.27 -0.36 20.30
N GLU A 470 -26.09 0.76 20.98
CA GLU A 470 -27.01 1.89 20.95
C GLU A 470 -26.30 3.11 20.39
N ALA A 471 -26.95 3.80 19.46
CA ALA A 471 -26.47 5.03 18.84
C ALA A 471 -27.60 6.09 18.87
N ASP A 472 -27.50 7.07 19.77
CA ASP A 472 -28.51 8.13 19.99
C ASP A 472 -29.98 7.61 19.96
N GLY A 473 -30.25 6.53 20.70
CA GLY A 473 -31.57 5.90 20.81
C GLY A 473 -31.90 4.85 19.73
N VAL A 474 -31.07 4.72 18.68
CA VAL A 474 -31.14 3.59 17.74
C VAL A 474 -30.45 2.38 18.37
N VAL A 475 -31.22 1.36 18.74
CA VAL A 475 -30.71 0.12 19.33
C VAL A 475 -30.68 -0.99 18.29
N PHE A 476 -29.53 -1.64 18.12
CA PHE A 476 -29.35 -2.73 17.16
C PHE A 476 -28.36 -3.79 17.66
N ASP A 477 -28.48 -5.00 17.10
CA ASP A 477 -27.56 -6.09 17.38
C ASP A 477 -26.41 -6.11 16.38
N THR A 478 -25.24 -6.53 16.85
CA THR A 478 -24.05 -6.82 16.05
C THR A 478 -23.51 -8.20 16.42
N ILE A 479 -22.77 -8.85 15.53
CA ILE A 479 -21.99 -10.04 15.85
C ILE A 479 -20.61 -9.58 16.33
N VAL A 480 -20.21 -9.96 17.54
CA VAL A 480 -18.82 -9.76 17.96
C VAL A 480 -17.93 -10.80 17.28
N ARG A 481 -17.00 -10.35 16.45
CA ARG A 481 -16.12 -11.17 15.63
C ARG A 481 -14.88 -11.65 16.38
N PHE A 482 -15.10 -12.10 17.61
CA PHE A 482 -14.21 -13.05 18.26
C PHE A 482 -14.62 -14.44 17.78
N ASP A 483 -13.81 -15.04 16.92
CA ASP A 483 -14.22 -16.27 16.21
C ASP A 483 -13.83 -17.53 17.02
N THR A 484 -13.06 -17.38 18.10
CA THR A 484 -12.60 -18.48 18.97
C THR A 484 -12.54 -18.07 20.44
N GLU A 485 -12.47 -19.04 21.35
CA GLU A 485 -12.22 -18.78 22.78
C GLU A 485 -10.85 -18.12 23.03
N VAL A 486 -9.89 -18.38 22.15
CA VAL A 486 -8.56 -17.77 22.20
C VAL A 486 -8.63 -16.27 21.87
N ASP A 487 -9.46 -15.87 20.90
CA ASP A 487 -9.71 -14.47 20.58
C ASP A 487 -10.26 -13.73 21.81
N ILE A 488 -11.21 -14.33 22.53
CA ILE A 488 -11.77 -13.79 23.78
C ILE A 488 -10.69 -13.70 24.85
N THR A 489 -9.85 -14.73 24.97
CA THR A 489 -8.72 -14.74 25.92
C THR A 489 -7.76 -13.58 25.65
N TYR A 490 -7.43 -13.30 24.39
CA TYR A 490 -6.59 -12.16 24.01
C TYR A 490 -7.26 -10.84 24.35
N TYR A 491 -8.55 -10.67 24.01
CA TYR A 491 -9.31 -9.47 24.34
C TYR A 491 -9.33 -9.20 25.86
N ARG A 492 -9.61 -10.22 26.68
CA ARG A 492 -9.58 -10.11 28.16
C ARG A 492 -8.23 -9.69 28.70
N ASN A 493 -7.15 -10.02 27.98
CA ASN A 493 -5.80 -9.61 28.34
C ASN A 493 -5.43 -8.20 27.85
N GLY A 494 -6.29 -7.54 27.07
CA GLY A 494 -5.97 -6.28 26.39
C GLY A 494 -5.11 -6.46 25.13
N GLY A 495 -4.96 -7.71 24.64
CA GLY A 495 -4.18 -8.05 23.46
C GLY A 495 -3.37 -9.35 23.61
N ILE A 496 -2.90 -9.87 22.48
CA ILE A 496 -2.11 -11.12 22.41
C ILE A 496 -0.75 -10.96 23.12
N LEU A 497 -0.08 -9.81 22.96
CA LEU A 497 1.23 -9.57 23.58
C LEU A 497 1.11 -9.46 25.10
N ASN A 498 0.05 -8.81 25.58
CA ASN A 498 -0.25 -8.69 27.00
C ASN A 498 -0.53 -10.06 27.62
N TYR A 499 -1.27 -10.93 26.91
CA TYR A 499 -1.45 -12.33 27.31
C TYR A 499 -0.11 -13.06 27.42
N MET A 500 0.77 -12.93 26.42
CA MET A 500 2.07 -13.60 26.43
C MET A 500 2.96 -13.12 27.57
N ILE A 501 3.00 -11.83 27.86
CA ILE A 501 3.74 -11.28 29.01
C ILE A 501 3.23 -11.89 30.31
N ARG A 502 1.90 -11.85 30.57
CA ARG A 502 1.34 -12.45 31.80
C ARG A 502 1.67 -13.94 31.91
N LYS A 503 1.64 -14.67 30.79
CA LYS A 503 1.95 -16.10 30.73
C LYS A 503 3.43 -16.41 31.01
N MET A 504 4.35 -15.54 30.61
CA MET A 504 5.78 -15.73 30.87
C MET A 504 6.18 -15.46 32.33
N PHE A 505 5.37 -14.68 33.06
CA PHE A 505 5.55 -14.38 34.49
C PHE A 505 4.64 -15.21 35.42
N ALA A 506 3.77 -16.04 34.86
CA ALA A 506 2.97 -17.03 35.57
C ALA A 506 3.77 -18.32 35.72
#